data_AF-A0A9X7M0T7-F1
#
_entry.id   AF-A0A9X7M0T7-F1
#
_cell.length_a   1.000
_cell.length_b   1.000
_cell.length_c   1.000
_cell.angle_alpha   90.00
_cell.angle_beta   90.00
_cell.angle_gamma   90.00
#
_symmetry.space_group_name_H-M   'P 1'
#
loop_
_entity.id
_entity.type
_entity.pdbx_description
1 polymer ?
#
loop_
_entity_poly.entity_id
_entity_poly.type
_entity_poly.pdbx_seq_one_letter_code
_entity_poly.pdbx_strand_id
1 'polypeptide(L)'
;MDNILIQGNTYDLNAIKRIIEHPVDITIVFDADMYKRFQKDIYTTYKQIRHICNPRACEKTTLETVKKSLREHWLEHYLNMSLTEAYIVIEYAERFFGLAIK
;
A
#
# COMPACT_ATOMS: atom_id res chain seq x y z
N MET A 1 -14.41 3.45 1.29
CA MET A 1 -13.52 4.59 0.98
C MET A 1 -13.20 4.48 -0.50
N ASP A 2 -13.46 5.52 -1.27
CA ASP A 2 -13.36 5.45 -2.73
C ASP A 2 -12.02 5.93 -3.26
N ASN A 3 -11.31 6.75 -2.48
CA ASN A 3 -10.00 7.27 -2.81
C ASN A 3 -9.00 7.02 -1.69
N ILE A 4 -7.71 6.94 -2.01
CA ILE A 4 -6.61 6.89 -1.04
C ILE A 4 -5.52 7.89 -1.42
N LEU A 5 -4.98 8.62 -0.44
CA LEU A 5 -3.81 9.49 -0.61
C LEU A 5 -2.55 8.76 -0.13
N ILE A 6 -1.64 8.43 -1.06
CA ILE A 6 -0.35 7.81 -0.72
C ILE A 6 0.77 8.51 -1.49
N GLN A 7 1.88 8.81 -0.81
CA GLN A 7 3.05 9.50 -1.41
C GLN A 7 2.69 10.82 -2.13
N GLY A 8 1.65 11.53 -1.68
CA GLY A 8 1.16 12.77 -2.30
C GLY A 8 0.29 12.58 -3.55
N ASN A 9 -0.03 11.34 -3.92
CA ASN A 9 -0.91 11.01 -5.04
C ASN A 9 -2.26 10.47 -4.54
N THR A 10 -3.35 10.97 -5.12
CA THR A 10 -4.70 10.45 -4.86
C THR A 10 -5.06 9.41 -5.91
N TYR A 11 -5.55 8.25 -5.46
CA TYR A 11 -5.95 7.15 -6.33
C TYR A 11 -7.40 6.75 -6.08
N ASP A 12 -8.17 6.58 -7.15
CA ASP A 12 -9.50 5.97 -7.12
C ASP A 12 -9.36 4.44 -7.02
N LEU A 13 -9.78 3.89 -5.88
CA LEU A 13 -9.68 2.46 -5.60
C LEU A 13 -10.59 1.61 -6.50
N ASN A 14 -11.69 2.15 -6.99
CA ASN A 14 -12.57 1.47 -7.94
C ASN A 14 -11.93 1.41 -9.33
N ALA A 15 -11.25 2.48 -9.76
CA ALA A 15 -10.47 2.46 -11.00
C ALA A 15 -9.35 1.42 -10.95
N ILE A 16 -8.59 1.38 -9.84
CA ILE A 16 -7.56 0.36 -9.62
C ILE A 16 -8.14 -1.05 -9.63
N LYS A 17 -9.26 -1.30 -8.93
CA LYS A 17 -9.92 -2.62 -8.93
C LYS A 17 -10.30 -3.08 -10.34
N ARG A 18 -10.90 -2.19 -11.14
CA ARG A 18 -11.27 -2.48 -12.53
C ARG A 18 -10.06 -2.89 -13.36
N ILE A 19 -8.93 -2.17 -13.23
CA ILE A 19 -7.67 -2.50 -13.93
C ILE A 19 -7.17 -3.90 -13.55
N ILE A 20 -7.25 -4.27 -12.27
CA ILE A 20 -6.79 -5.58 -11.81
C ILE A 20 -7.72 -6.70 -12.31
N GLU A 21 -9.03 -6.46 -12.34
CA GLU A 21 -10.04 -7.44 -12.77
C GLU A 21 -10.10 -7.60 -14.30
N HIS A 22 -9.80 -6.54 -15.04
CA HIS A 22 -9.89 -6.49 -16.51
C HIS A 22 -8.57 -6.01 -17.12
N PRO A 23 -7.48 -6.79 -17.02
CA PRO A 23 -6.15 -6.38 -17.47
C PRO A 23 -6.03 -6.18 -18.98
N VAL A 24 -7.01 -6.66 -19.76
CA VAL A 24 -7.07 -6.51 -21.22
C VAL A 24 -7.41 -5.06 -21.63
N ASP A 25 -8.03 -4.28 -20.73
CA ASP A 25 -8.37 -2.86 -20.93
C ASP A 25 -7.20 -1.90 -20.60
N ILE A 26 -6.03 -2.41 -20.18
CA ILE A 26 -4.80 -1.62 -19.90
C ILE A 26 -4.21 -0.97 -21.18
N THR A 27 -4.87 -1.14 -22.34
CA THR A 27 -4.46 -0.57 -23.63
C THR A 27 -4.53 0.97 -23.69
N ILE A 28 -5.15 1.63 -22.71
CA ILE A 28 -5.04 3.09 -22.52
C ILE A 28 -3.77 3.38 -21.72
N VAL A 29 -2.74 3.94 -22.39
CA VAL A 29 -1.41 4.26 -21.82
C VAL A 29 -1.47 4.98 -20.46
N PHE A 30 -2.49 5.82 -20.24
CA PHE A 30 -2.70 6.53 -18.97
C PHE A 30 -3.03 5.61 -17.78
N ASP A 31 -3.78 4.53 -18.00
CA ASP A 31 -4.16 3.58 -16.95
C ASP A 31 -2.96 2.72 -16.53
N ALA A 32 -2.08 2.40 -17.49
CA ALA A 32 -0.85 1.64 -17.23
C ALA A 32 0.17 2.41 -16.37
N ASP A 33 0.41 3.68 -16.68
CA ASP A 33 1.36 4.50 -15.92
C ASP A 33 0.84 4.86 -14.53
N MET A 34 -0.46 5.16 -14.41
CA MET A 34 -1.10 5.31 -13.10
C MET A 34 -0.97 4.04 -12.26
N TYR A 35 -1.26 2.87 -12.85
CA TYR A 35 -1.19 1.59 -12.15
C TYR A 35 0.24 1.24 -11.70
N LYS A 36 1.24 1.46 -12.55
CA LYS A 36 2.67 1.29 -12.17
C LYS A 36 3.07 2.22 -11.02
N ARG A 37 2.66 3.49 -11.09
CA ARG A 37 2.92 4.46 -10.02
C ARG A 37 2.24 4.04 -8.73
N PHE A 38 0.98 3.60 -8.80
CA PHE A 38 0.25 3.06 -7.66
C PHE A 38 0.98 1.89 -7.01
N GLN A 39 1.44 0.90 -7.78
CA GLN A 39 2.22 -0.23 -7.24
C GLN A 39 3.50 0.23 -6.52
N LYS A 40 4.23 1.19 -7.08
CA LYS A 40 5.45 1.75 -6.48
C LYS A 40 5.15 2.50 -5.17
N ASP A 41 4.07 3.28 -5.16
CA ASP A 41 3.65 4.05 -3.99
C ASP A 41 3.16 3.13 -2.87
N ILE A 42 2.42 2.07 -3.21
CA ILE A 42 2.04 1.01 -2.27
C ILE A 42 3.28 0.36 -1.64
N TYR A 43 4.25 -0.06 -2.45
CA TYR A 43 5.47 -0.68 -1.94
C TYR A 43 6.26 0.26 -0.99
N THR A 44 6.40 1.53 -1.37
CA THR A 44 7.11 2.54 -0.58
C THR A 44 6.41 2.79 0.75
N THR A 45 5.09 3.00 0.71
CA THR A 45 4.28 3.25 1.90
C THR A 45 4.26 2.03 2.82
N TYR A 46 4.14 0.82 2.26
CA TYR A 46 4.25 -0.42 3.03
C TYR A 46 5.59 -0.52 3.79
N LYS A 47 6.71 -0.20 3.13
CA LYS A 47 8.03 -0.19 3.80
C LYS A 47 8.06 0.80 4.96
N GLN A 48 7.48 1.99 4.79
CA GLN A 48 7.41 2.99 5.85
C GLN A 48 6.58 2.49 7.04
N ILE A 49 5.40 1.92 6.78
CA ILE A 49 4.56 1.28 7.80
C ILE A 49 5.36 0.20 8.54
N ARG A 50 6.05 -0.69 7.81
CA ARG A 50 6.91 -1.72 8.42
C ARG A 50 7.99 -1.13 9.32
N HIS A 51 8.66 -0.06 8.90
CA HIS A 51 9.72 0.58 9.70
C HIS A 51 9.20 1.20 10.99
N ILE A 52 8.02 1.83 10.93
CA ILE A 52 7.36 2.41 12.12
C ILE A 52 6.91 1.30 13.07
N CYS A 53 6.36 0.21 12.54
CA CYS A 53 5.92 -0.94 13.34
C CYS A 53 7.08 -1.79 13.88
N ASN A 54 8.24 -1.80 13.23
CA ASN A 54 9.44 -2.50 13.68
C ASN A 54 10.68 -1.58 13.59
N PRO A 55 10.94 -0.75 14.62
CA PRO A 55 12.12 0.11 14.66
C PRO A 55 13.45 -0.67 14.72
N ARG A 56 13.43 -1.99 14.97
CA ARG A 56 14.60 -2.88 14.87
C ARG A 56 14.65 -3.51 13.47
N ALA A 57 15.08 -2.71 12.50
CA ALA A 57 15.15 -3.04 11.08
C ALA A 57 15.97 -4.30 10.69
N CYS A 58 16.66 -4.95 11.64
CA CYS A 58 17.48 -6.13 11.39
C CYS A 58 16.71 -7.48 11.41
N GLU A 59 15.47 -7.52 11.89
CA GLU A 59 14.67 -8.75 11.91
C GLU A 59 13.69 -8.81 10.72
N LYS A 60 13.60 -9.98 10.08
CA LYS A 60 12.56 -10.28 9.08
C LYS A 60 11.20 -10.20 9.77
N THR A 61 10.45 -9.15 9.47
CA THR A 61 9.09 -8.96 9.98
C THR A 61 8.11 -9.51 8.96
N THR A 62 7.29 -10.47 9.36
CA THR A 62 6.20 -10.95 8.50
C THR A 62 5.12 -9.90 8.41
N LEU A 63 4.34 -9.95 7.35
CA LEU A 63 3.25 -9.01 7.13
C LEU A 63 2.13 -9.16 8.18
N GLU A 64 1.94 -10.36 8.72
CA GLU A 64 1.06 -10.59 9.89
C GLU A 64 1.52 -9.83 11.14
N THR A 65 2.83 -9.83 11.41
CA THR A 65 3.38 -9.07 12.54
C THR A 65 3.22 -7.57 12.35
N VAL A 66 3.34 -7.07 11.12
CA VAL A 66 3.05 -5.67 10.80
C VAL A 66 1.58 -5.36 11.12
N LYS A 67 0.61 -6.16 10.64
CA LYS A 67 -0.82 -5.99 10.92
C LYS A 67 -1.13 -5.95 12.43
N LYS A 68 -0.49 -6.79 13.24
CA LYS A 68 -0.68 -6.86 14.70
C LYS A 68 -0.04 -5.70 15.46
N SER A 69 0.97 -5.04 14.88
CA SER A 69 1.76 -3.99 15.54
C SER A 69 1.34 -2.59 15.12
N LEU A 70 0.36 -2.45 14.23
CA LEU A 70 -0.21 -1.16 13.84
C LEU A 70 -0.79 -0.47 15.07
N ARG A 71 -0.31 0.74 15.36
CA ARG A 71 -0.95 1.64 16.31
C ARG A 71 -1.28 2.94 15.59
N GLU A 72 -2.55 3.32 15.64
CA GLU A 72 -3.11 4.47 14.92
C GLU A 72 -2.34 5.77 15.19
N HIS A 73 -2.00 6.05 16.45
CA HIS A 73 -1.21 7.23 16.83
C HIS A 73 0.13 7.35 16.08
N TRP A 74 0.83 6.24 15.80
CA TRP A 74 2.10 6.30 15.07
C TRP A 74 1.91 6.51 13.57
N LEU A 75 0.82 5.97 13.00
CA LEU A 75 0.46 6.16 11.59
C LEU A 75 0.08 7.61 11.32
N GLU A 76 -0.74 8.21 12.20
CA GLU A 76 -1.10 9.62 12.11
C GLU A 76 0.14 10.51 12.26
N HIS A 77 0.98 10.24 13.26
CA HIS A 77 2.12 11.10 13.54
C HIS A 77 3.19 11.08 12.45
N TYR A 78 3.50 9.91 11.88
CA TYR A 78 4.61 9.78 10.92
C TYR A 78 4.18 9.72 9.46
N LEU A 79 2.96 9.27 9.17
CA LEU A 79 2.47 9.08 7.79
C LEU A 79 1.21 9.87 7.48
N ASN A 80 0.64 10.59 8.45
CA ASN A 80 -0.65 11.27 8.32
C ASN A 80 -1.72 10.35 7.73
N MET A 81 -1.76 9.12 8.24
CA MET A 81 -2.55 8.02 7.69
C MET A 81 -3.41 7.38 8.78
N SER A 82 -4.66 7.10 8.45
CA SER A 82 -5.58 6.34 9.31
C SER A 82 -5.27 4.85 9.33
N LEU A 83 -5.78 4.14 10.34
CA LEU A 83 -5.65 2.69 10.41
C LEU A 83 -6.27 1.98 9.18
N THR A 84 -7.40 2.49 8.68
CA THR A 84 -8.07 1.95 7.49
C THR A 84 -7.22 2.08 6.23
N GLU A 85 -6.59 3.24 6.01
CA GLU A 85 -5.69 3.45 4.87
C GLU A 85 -4.47 2.54 4.96
N ALA A 86 -3.90 2.35 6.16
CA ALA A 86 -2.79 1.44 6.37
C ALA A 86 -3.16 -0.02 6.03
N TYR A 87 -4.36 -0.47 6.41
CA TYR A 87 -4.85 -1.80 6.02
C TYR A 87 -5.01 -1.95 4.51
N ILE A 88 -5.52 -0.93 3.82
CA ILE A 88 -5.63 -0.92 2.36
C ILE A 88 -4.24 -1.03 1.71
N VAL A 89 -3.26 -0.26 2.19
CA VAL A 89 -1.88 -0.34 1.69
C VAL A 89 -1.31 -1.74 1.87
N ILE A 90 -1.53 -2.36 3.03
CA ILE A 90 -1.05 -3.72 3.32
C ILE A 90 -1.74 -4.75 2.42
N GLU A 91 -3.06 -4.67 2.23
CA GLU A 91 -3.82 -5.58 1.37
C GLU A 91 -3.34 -5.52 -0.09
N TYR A 92 -3.13 -4.31 -0.63
CA TYR A 92 -2.56 -4.15 -1.97
C TYR A 92 -1.10 -4.63 -2.05
N ALA A 93 -0.30 -4.42 -1.00
CA ALA A 93 1.06 -4.95 -0.95
C ALA A 93 1.08 -6.49 -0.98
N GLU A 94 0.18 -7.15 -0.24
CA GLU A 94 -0.03 -8.62 -0.32
C GLU A 94 -0.44 -9.03 -1.74
N ARG A 95 -1.39 -8.31 -2.34
CA ARG A 95 -1.92 -8.62 -3.68
C ARG A 95 -0.88 -8.48 -4.78
N PHE A 96 -0.02 -7.46 -4.71
CA PHE A 96 0.98 -7.17 -5.74
C PHE A 96 2.29 -7.95 -5.56
N PHE A 97 2.72 -8.18 -4.32
CA PHE A 97 4.05 -8.72 -4.03
C PHE A 97 4.03 -10.07 -3.29
N GLY A 98 2.84 -10.54 -2.88
CA GLY A 98 2.68 -11.77 -2.09
C GLY A 98 3.32 -11.68 -0.71
N LEU A 99 3.54 -12.84 -0.08
CA LEU A 99 4.32 -12.95 1.17
C LEU A 99 5.82 -12.64 0.98
N ALA A 100 6.27 -12.31 -0.23
CA ALA A 100 7.67 -12.23 -0.62
C ALA A 100 8.26 -10.82 -0.53
N ILE A 101 7.78 -9.97 0.38
CA ILE A 101 8.46 -8.71 0.68
C ILE A 101 9.67 -9.02 1.57
N LYS A 102 10.80 -9.36 0.91
CA LYS A 102 12.11 -9.59 1.55
C LYS A 102 12.72 -8.29 2.04
#